data_AF-A0AAP2UH75-F1
#
_entry.id   AF-A0AAP2UH75-F1
#
_cell.length_a   1.000
_cell.length_b   1.000
_cell.length_c   1.000
_cell.angle_alpha   90.00
_cell.angle_beta   90.00
_cell.angle_gamma   90.00
#
_symmetry.space_group_name_H-M   'P 1'
#
loop_
_entity.id
_entity.type
_entity.pdbx_description
1 polymer ?
#
loop_
_entity_poly.entity_id
_entity_poly.type
_entity_poly.pdbx_seq_one_letter_code
_entity_poly.pdbx_strand_id
1 'polypeptide(L)'
;NQKIIYLADRYYGSAEIISHLEFLKYNYVIRGKSNFYKKQVALMQSDDEWIEVEVDDKWLKRFRFSLEAKELRKEKTIFKIRVIKRVYKYTDINHDIHCENLIYFTNLSKEEFSADEVIELYSKRWDIEVSYKTMKTTQEIERHISLNGDVARNDIYAKVLFHNIVGVLRKEINHELEKRQTEKNMS
;
A
#
# COMPACT_ATOMS: atom_id res chain seq x y z
N ASN A 1 -13.41 -17.73 2.94
CA ASN A 1 -12.89 -16.34 3.05
C ASN A 1 -11.48 -16.27 2.52
N GLN A 2 -11.24 -15.35 1.59
CA GLN A 2 -9.90 -15.08 1.06
C GLN A 2 -9.14 -14.18 2.04
N LYS A 3 -7.88 -14.52 2.34
CA LYS A 3 -7.00 -13.64 3.14
C LYS A 3 -6.49 -12.53 2.22
N ILE A 4 -6.85 -11.28 2.49
CA ILE A 4 -6.51 -10.12 1.66
C ILE A 4 -5.71 -9.14 2.51
N ILE A 5 -4.60 -8.64 1.96
CA ILE A 5 -3.81 -7.54 2.55
C ILE A 5 -3.83 -6.36 1.57
N TYR A 6 -4.35 -5.23 2.04
CA TYR A 6 -4.43 -3.98 1.30
C TYR A 6 -3.17 -3.14 1.51
N LEU A 7 -2.44 -2.85 0.43
CA LEU A 7 -1.22 -2.04 0.47
C LEU A 7 -1.50 -0.66 -0.12
N ALA A 8 -1.22 0.42 0.61
CA ALA A 8 -1.47 1.77 0.11
C ALA A 8 -0.52 2.84 0.65
N ASP A 9 -0.41 3.95 -0.09
CA ASP A 9 0.49 5.05 0.23
C ASP A 9 -0.08 6.03 1.28
N ARG A 10 0.73 7.02 1.66
CA ARG A 10 0.57 8.03 2.72
C ARG A 10 -0.75 8.80 2.79
N TYR A 11 -1.60 8.71 1.79
CA TYR A 11 -2.90 9.39 1.73
C TYR A 11 -4.09 8.49 2.06
N TYR A 12 -3.86 7.20 2.27
CA TYR A 12 -4.93 6.22 2.52
C TYR A 12 -5.12 5.86 4.00
N GLY A 13 -4.36 6.48 4.91
CA GLY A 13 -4.43 6.23 6.36
C GLY A 13 -5.58 6.93 7.08
N SER A 14 -6.70 7.19 6.41
CA SER A 14 -7.85 7.89 7.01
C SER A 14 -8.68 6.96 7.88
N ALA A 15 -9.38 7.54 8.86
CA ALA A 15 -10.27 6.76 9.73
C ALA A 15 -11.39 6.08 8.95
N GLU A 16 -11.91 6.71 7.89
CA GLU A 16 -12.93 6.09 7.05
C GLU A 16 -12.39 4.85 6.33
N ILE A 17 -11.21 4.93 5.72
CA ILE A 17 -10.58 3.80 5.01
C ILE A 17 -10.30 2.66 5.98
N ILE A 18 -9.67 2.95 7.12
CA ILE A 18 -9.36 1.92 8.12
C ILE A 18 -10.64 1.26 8.64
N SER A 19 -11.70 2.04 8.86
CA SER A 19 -13.00 1.50 9.31
C SER A 19 -13.67 0.65 8.24
N HIS A 20 -13.57 1.03 6.98
CA HIS A 20 -14.07 0.24 5.86
C HIS A 20 -13.29 -1.08 5.71
N LEU A 21 -11.97 -1.05 5.85
CA LEU A 21 -11.13 -2.25 5.80
C LEU A 21 -11.42 -3.20 6.98
N GLU A 22 -11.68 -2.66 8.18
CA GLU A 22 -12.12 -3.47 9.33
C GLU A 22 -13.49 -4.12 9.06
N PHE A 23 -14.45 -3.38 8.49
CA PHE A 23 -15.75 -3.92 8.09
C PHE A 23 -15.61 -5.09 7.09
N LEU A 24 -14.76 -4.93 6.07
CA LEU A 24 -14.46 -5.97 5.08
C LEU A 24 -13.64 -7.14 5.65
N LYS A 25 -13.13 -7.03 6.88
CA LYS A 25 -12.20 -7.98 7.51
C LYS A 25 -10.92 -8.16 6.71
N TYR A 26 -10.44 -7.08 6.09
CA TYR A 26 -9.19 -7.08 5.34
C TYR A 26 -8.03 -6.63 6.22
N ASN A 27 -6.89 -7.26 6.01
CA ASN A 27 -5.64 -6.78 6.58
C ASN A 27 -5.10 -5.64 5.73
N TYR A 28 -4.22 -4.81 6.28
CA TYR A 28 -3.64 -3.71 5.54
C TYR A 28 -2.24 -3.32 6.02
N VAL A 29 -1.47 -2.74 5.11
CA VAL A 29 -0.26 -1.98 5.41
C VAL A 29 -0.31 -0.67 4.64
N ILE A 30 -0.48 0.42 5.37
CA ILE A 30 -0.62 1.75 4.80
C ILE A 30 0.56 2.58 5.28
N ARG A 31 1.36 3.15 4.37
CA ARG A 31 2.31 4.20 4.76
C ARG A 31 1.50 5.35 5.34
N GLY A 32 1.88 5.88 6.48
CA GLY A 32 1.23 6.99 7.15
C GLY A 32 1.92 8.33 6.85
N LYS A 33 1.17 9.43 6.96
CA LYS A 33 1.77 10.76 7.19
C LYS A 33 1.80 11.06 8.68
N SER A 34 2.79 11.87 9.10
CA SER A 34 2.97 12.33 10.49
C SER A 34 1.80 13.15 11.06
N ASN A 35 0.90 13.65 10.22
CA ASN A 35 -0.28 14.38 10.66
C ASN A 35 -1.48 13.48 10.99
N PHE A 36 -1.49 12.22 10.55
CA PHE A 36 -2.52 11.26 10.94
C PHE A 36 -2.31 10.83 12.39
N TYR A 37 -3.41 10.82 13.15
CA TYR A 37 -3.43 10.37 14.55
C TYR A 37 -2.33 10.99 15.42
N LYS A 38 -1.93 12.24 15.10
CA LYS A 38 -0.75 12.90 15.68
C LYS A 38 -0.73 12.87 17.21
N LYS A 39 -1.91 13.03 17.84
CA LYS A 39 -2.04 13.00 19.30
C LYS A 39 -1.70 11.62 19.86
N GLN A 40 -2.26 10.56 19.29
CA GLN A 40 -2.04 9.18 19.69
C GLN A 40 -0.60 8.74 19.39
N VAL A 41 -0.09 9.04 18.19
CA VAL A 41 1.26 8.68 17.74
C VAL A 41 2.34 9.38 18.58
N ALA A 42 2.06 10.56 19.13
CA ALA A 42 2.98 11.27 20.01
C ALA A 42 3.05 10.67 21.43
N LEU A 43 2.05 9.89 21.85
CA LEU A 43 2.01 9.24 23.16
C LEU A 43 2.72 7.87 23.17
N MET A 44 3.04 7.33 21.99
CA MET A 44 3.76 6.06 21.86
C MET A 44 5.12 6.13 22.58
N GLN A 45 5.47 5.05 23.28
CA GLN A 45 6.73 4.90 24.00
C GLN A 45 7.76 4.09 23.21
N SER A 46 7.31 3.36 22.19
CA SER A 46 8.15 2.55 21.32
C SER A 46 7.90 2.87 19.85
N ASP A 47 8.80 2.40 18.98
CA ASP A 47 8.65 2.56 17.54
C ASP A 47 7.68 1.56 16.90
N ASP A 48 7.19 0.56 17.64
CA ASP A 48 6.18 -0.39 17.18
C ASP A 48 5.15 -0.59 18.29
N GLU A 49 3.98 0.03 18.16
CA GLU A 49 2.96 0.04 19.21
C GLU A 49 1.54 0.06 18.66
N TRP A 50 0.59 -0.51 19.40
CA TRP A 50 -0.83 -0.38 19.12
C TRP A 50 -1.36 0.91 19.73
N ILE A 51 -2.06 1.72 18.93
CA ILE A 51 -2.77 2.89 19.40
C ILE A 51 -4.28 2.70 19.24
N GLU A 52 -5.03 3.36 20.12
CA GLU A 52 -6.48 3.43 20.08
C GLU A 52 -6.91 4.79 19.52
N VAL A 53 -7.77 4.76 18.51
CA VAL A 53 -8.33 5.94 17.87
C VAL A 53 -9.83 5.93 18.03
N GLU A 54 -10.34 6.93 18.75
CA GLU A 54 -11.76 7.19 18.88
C GLU A 54 -12.26 8.04 17.71
N VAL A 55 -13.33 7.60 17.06
CA VAL A 55 -14.02 8.32 15.99
C VAL A 55 -15.19 9.09 16.61
N ASP A 56 -15.07 10.40 16.65
CA ASP A 56 -16.14 11.29 17.12
C ASP A 56 -17.20 11.54 16.03
N ASP A 57 -18.32 12.14 16.43
CA ASP A 57 -19.42 12.51 15.52
C ASP A 57 -18.97 13.47 14.41
N LYS A 58 -17.96 14.32 14.66
CA LYS A 58 -17.45 15.26 13.66
C LYS A 58 -16.68 14.52 12.57
N TRP A 59 -15.95 13.46 12.92
CA TRP A 59 -15.27 12.57 12.00
C TRP A 59 -16.27 11.73 11.21
N LEU A 60 -17.28 11.16 11.87
CA LEU A 60 -18.36 10.42 11.19
C LEU A 60 -19.07 11.26 10.12
N LYS A 61 -19.33 12.55 10.39
CA LYS A 61 -19.90 13.47 9.39
C LYS A 61 -19.00 13.69 8.17
N ARG A 62 -17.68 13.47 8.30
CA ARG A 62 -16.71 13.62 7.21
C ARG A 62 -16.56 12.35 6.37
N PHE A 63 -17.04 11.20 6.84
CA PHE A 63 -17.01 9.98 6.05
C PHE A 63 -17.88 10.20 4.80
N ARG A 64 -17.38 9.90 3.61
CA ARG A 64 -18.05 10.21 2.34
C ARG A 64 -18.43 9.00 1.49
N PHE A 65 -17.68 7.90 1.55
CA PHE A 65 -17.75 6.84 0.56
C PHE A 65 -18.20 5.48 1.11
N SER A 66 -18.11 5.23 2.42
CA SER A 66 -18.61 3.97 3.01
C SER A 66 -19.69 4.21 4.06
N LEU A 67 -20.88 3.69 3.78
CA LEU A 67 -22.00 3.71 4.74
C LEU A 67 -21.78 2.69 5.85
N GLU A 68 -21.23 1.54 5.50
CA GLU A 68 -20.93 0.43 6.40
C GLU A 68 -19.87 0.83 7.44
N ALA A 69 -18.85 1.58 7.02
CA ALA A 69 -17.85 2.14 7.92
C ALA A 69 -18.47 3.13 8.93
N LYS A 70 -19.47 3.91 8.50
CA LYS A 70 -20.19 4.83 9.40
C LYS A 70 -21.02 4.07 10.42
N GLU A 71 -21.76 3.05 9.99
CA GLU A 71 -22.58 2.22 10.86
C GLU A 71 -21.73 1.47 11.88
N LEU A 72 -20.64 0.83 11.42
CA LEU A 72 -19.67 0.17 12.29
C LEU A 72 -19.12 1.12 13.37
N ARG A 73 -18.81 2.37 13.01
CA ARG A 73 -18.26 3.36 13.95
C ARG A 73 -19.28 4.04 14.84
N LYS A 74 -20.58 3.99 14.51
CA LYS A 74 -21.64 4.37 15.44
C LYS A 74 -21.78 3.36 16.59
N GLU A 75 -21.64 2.07 16.29
CA GLU A 75 -21.70 1.01 17.29
C GLU A 75 -20.39 0.87 18.06
N LYS A 76 -19.26 0.94 17.36
CA LYS A 76 -17.91 0.79 17.89
C LYS A 76 -17.06 2.00 17.54
N THR A 77 -17.11 3.01 18.41
CA THR A 77 -16.44 4.30 18.20
C THR A 77 -14.91 4.18 18.14
N ILE A 78 -14.32 3.20 18.84
CA ILE A 78 -12.87 3.03 18.94
C ILE A 78 -12.36 1.94 18.00
N PHE A 79 -11.24 2.22 17.33
CA PHE A 79 -10.47 1.22 16.60
C PHE A 79 -9.00 1.21 17.00
N LYS A 80 -8.39 0.04 16.81
CA LYS A 80 -6.99 -0.21 17.13
C LYS A 80 -6.19 -0.26 15.84
N ILE A 81 -5.07 0.45 15.81
CA ILE A 81 -4.09 0.36 14.72
C ILE A 81 -2.70 0.16 15.30
N ARG A 82 -1.94 -0.74 14.70
CA ARG A 82 -0.52 -0.88 14.98
C ARG A 82 0.23 0.16 14.17
N VAL A 83 1.11 0.90 14.83
CA VAL A 83 1.92 1.96 14.25
C VAL A 83 3.38 1.54 14.35
N ILE A 84 4.04 1.50 13.20
CA ILE A 84 5.47 1.21 13.10
C ILE A 84 6.18 2.47 12.59
N LYS A 85 7.19 2.95 13.33
CA LYS A 85 8.06 4.07 12.97
C LYS A 85 9.42 3.52 12.54
N ARG A 86 9.98 4.05 11.46
CA ARG A 86 11.31 3.67 10.98
C ARG A 86 12.05 4.89 10.44
N VAL A 87 13.30 5.03 10.86
CA VAL A 87 14.20 6.08 10.36
C VAL A 87 15.09 5.49 9.27
N TYR A 88 15.04 6.06 8.08
CA TYR A 88 15.93 5.74 6.97
C TYR A 88 16.99 6.81 6.84
N LYS A 89 18.25 6.40 6.83
CA LYS A 89 19.38 7.27 6.56
C LYS A 89 19.98 6.88 5.23
N TYR A 90 20.09 7.81 4.30
CA TYR A 90 20.74 7.58 3.02
C TYR A 90 21.56 8.80 2.63
N THR A 91 22.63 8.54 1.87
CA THR A 91 23.47 9.58 1.31
C THR A 91 23.09 9.75 -0.15
N ASP A 92 22.83 10.98 -0.58
CA ASP A 92 22.53 11.25 -1.97
C ASP A 92 23.79 11.30 -2.85
N ILE A 93 23.60 11.53 -4.15
CA ILE A 93 24.68 11.66 -5.13
C ILE A 93 25.63 12.84 -4.85
N ASN A 94 25.21 13.82 -4.04
CA ASN A 94 25.99 14.99 -3.65
C ASN A 94 26.73 14.78 -2.32
N HIS A 95 26.67 13.58 -1.74
CA HIS A 95 27.19 13.25 -0.41
C HIS A 95 26.44 13.90 0.77
N ASP A 96 25.23 14.41 0.53
CA ASP A 96 24.38 14.94 1.60
C ASP A 96 23.68 13.79 2.33
N ILE A 97 23.69 13.85 3.67
CA ILE A 97 23.04 12.85 4.52
C ILE A 97 21.58 13.24 4.71
N HIS A 98 20.68 12.42 4.19
CA HIS A 98 19.24 12.56 4.35
C HIS A 98 18.72 11.59 5.40
N CYS A 99 17.82 12.08 6.25
CA CYS A 99 17.11 11.27 7.25
C CYS A 99 15.61 11.38 7.00
N GLU A 100 14.98 10.26 6.62
CA GLU A 100 13.54 10.19 6.39
C GLU A 100 12.87 9.33 7.45
N ASN A 101 11.92 9.93 8.17
CA ASN A 101 11.10 9.23 9.15
C ASN A 101 9.84 8.70 8.47
N LEU A 102 9.74 7.38 8.38
CA LEU A 102 8.57 6.69 7.85
C LEU A 102 7.70 6.16 8.98
N ILE A 103 6.39 6.21 8.74
CA ILE A 103 5.36 5.67 9.64
C ILE A 103 4.52 4.71 8.81
N TYR A 104 4.13 3.59 9.40
CA TYR A 104 3.25 2.60 8.80
C TYR A 104 2.10 2.29 9.75
N PHE A 105 0.90 2.19 9.20
CA PHE A 105 -0.31 1.78 9.90
C PHE A 105 -0.71 0.39 9.40
N THR A 106 -0.95 -0.53 10.33
CA THR A 106 -1.35 -1.89 10.01
C THR A 106 -2.27 -2.46 11.08
N ASN A 107 -3.03 -3.49 10.73
CA ASN A 107 -3.73 -4.35 11.69
C ASN A 107 -3.09 -5.74 11.80
N LEU A 108 -1.92 -5.96 11.19
CA LEU A 108 -1.17 -7.20 11.28
C LEU A 108 -0.61 -7.38 12.70
N SER A 109 -0.84 -8.58 13.25
CA SER A 109 -0.43 -8.96 14.60
C SER A 109 1.10 -8.97 14.74
N LYS A 110 1.61 -8.71 15.96
CA LYS A 110 3.05 -8.77 16.23
C LYS A 110 3.58 -10.20 16.22
N GLU A 111 2.67 -11.13 16.52
CA GLU A 111 2.93 -12.55 16.64
C GLU A 111 3.11 -13.20 15.26
N GLU A 112 2.36 -12.74 14.25
CA GLU A 112 2.48 -13.26 12.88
C GLU A 112 3.41 -12.42 11.99
N PHE A 113 3.56 -11.12 12.26
CA PHE A 113 4.37 -10.22 11.44
C PHE A 113 5.23 -9.28 12.30
N SER A 114 6.54 -9.42 12.18
CA SER A 114 7.51 -8.46 12.70
C SER A 114 7.40 -7.10 11.99
N ALA A 115 7.95 -6.05 12.61
CA ALA A 115 7.98 -4.73 11.99
C ALA A 115 8.70 -4.73 10.62
N ASP A 116 9.72 -5.58 10.47
CA ASP A 116 10.54 -5.65 9.27
C ASP A 116 9.80 -6.34 8.13
N GLU A 117 9.06 -7.41 8.44
CA GLU A 117 8.19 -8.07 7.46
C GLU A 117 7.05 -7.16 6.99
N VAL A 118 6.48 -6.32 7.87
CA VAL A 118 5.48 -5.33 7.47
C VAL A 118 6.06 -4.30 6.50
N ILE A 119 7.28 -3.84 6.76
CA ILE A 119 8.00 -2.89 5.90
C ILE A 119 8.36 -3.53 4.56
N GLU A 120 8.84 -4.77 4.55
CA GLU A 120 9.13 -5.53 3.33
C GLU A 120 7.85 -5.79 2.54
N LEU A 121 6.74 -6.09 3.21
CA LEU A 121 5.46 -6.25 2.53
C LEU A 121 5.04 -4.95 1.84
N TYR A 122 5.23 -3.80 2.49
CA TYR A 122 4.99 -2.50 1.86
C TYR A 122 5.94 -2.24 0.68
N SER A 123 7.20 -2.69 0.73
CA SER A 123 8.16 -2.45 -0.36
C SER A 123 7.73 -3.10 -1.67
N LYS A 124 6.95 -4.19 -1.63
CA LYS A 124 6.32 -4.81 -2.83
C LYS A 124 5.37 -3.85 -3.57
N ARG A 125 4.93 -2.74 -2.95
CA ARG A 125 4.19 -1.67 -3.65
C ARG A 125 5.05 -0.97 -4.71
N TRP A 126 6.37 -0.90 -4.52
CA TRP A 126 7.27 -0.26 -5.48
C TRP A 126 7.19 -0.89 -6.87
N ASP A 127 6.94 -2.20 -6.96
CA ASP A 127 6.76 -2.90 -8.23
C ASP A 127 5.62 -2.32 -9.07
N ILE A 128 4.56 -1.81 -8.43
CA ILE A 128 3.46 -1.12 -9.09
C ILE A 128 3.95 0.19 -9.71
N GLU A 129 4.80 0.94 -9.02
CA GLU A 129 5.37 2.20 -9.52
C GLU A 129 6.31 1.96 -10.71
N VAL A 130 7.14 0.93 -10.64
CA VAL A 130 7.98 0.47 -11.76
C VAL A 130 7.12 0.03 -12.95
N SER A 131 6.02 -0.67 -12.69
CA SER A 131 5.05 -1.09 -13.71
C SER A 131 4.42 0.13 -14.42
N TYR A 132 3.95 1.13 -13.67
CA TYR A 132 3.45 2.39 -14.25
C TYR A 132 4.52 3.15 -15.03
N LYS A 133 5.75 3.23 -14.52
CA LYS A 133 6.87 3.85 -15.25
C LYS A 133 7.13 3.14 -16.58
N THR A 134 7.07 1.81 -16.60
CA THR A 134 7.23 1.01 -17.82
C THR A 134 6.11 1.30 -18.82
N MET A 135 4.84 1.32 -18.38
CA MET A 135 3.71 1.67 -19.26
C MET A 135 3.83 3.08 -19.85
N LYS A 136 4.29 4.06 -19.06
CA LYS A 136 4.48 5.43 -19.56
C LYS A 136 5.64 5.55 -20.54
N THR A 137 6.77 4.92 -20.26
CA THR A 137 8.01 5.11 -21.03
C THR A 137 8.11 4.15 -22.21
N THR A 138 7.82 2.87 -22.02
CA THR A 138 8.00 1.83 -23.03
C THR A 138 6.76 1.66 -23.91
N GLN A 139 5.56 1.71 -23.30
CA GLN A 139 4.31 1.58 -24.06
C GLN A 139 3.70 2.93 -24.47
N GLU A 140 4.32 4.03 -24.05
CA GLU A 140 3.86 5.40 -24.32
C GLU A 140 2.34 5.53 -24.14
N ILE A 141 1.82 5.10 -22.99
CA ILE A 141 0.37 5.04 -22.74
C ILE A 141 -0.33 6.39 -22.91
N GLU A 142 0.42 7.49 -22.73
CA GLU A 142 -0.06 8.86 -22.88
C GLU A 142 -0.16 9.28 -24.37
N ARG A 143 0.52 8.59 -25.30
CA ARG A 143 0.40 8.83 -26.74
C ARG A 143 -0.72 8.00 -27.35
N HIS A 144 -1.72 8.68 -27.90
CA HIS A 144 -2.80 8.08 -28.67
C HIS A 144 -3.06 8.96 -29.89
N ILE A 145 -3.50 8.34 -31.00
CA ILE A 145 -3.57 8.99 -32.32
C ILE A 145 -4.98 9.58 -32.58
N SER A 146 -5.96 9.26 -31.73
CA SER A 146 -7.37 9.65 -31.96
C SER A 146 -7.78 10.84 -31.11
N LEU A 147 -8.51 11.78 -31.71
CA LEU A 147 -9.21 12.86 -31.01
C LEU A 147 -10.56 12.40 -30.43
N ASN A 148 -11.02 11.19 -30.78
CA ASN A 148 -12.23 10.60 -30.22
C ASN A 148 -11.92 9.98 -28.84
N GLY A 149 -12.60 10.47 -27.80
CA GLY A 149 -12.36 10.05 -26.42
C GLY A 149 -12.61 8.57 -26.12
N ASP A 150 -13.55 7.92 -26.81
CA ASP A 150 -13.82 6.49 -26.62
C ASP A 150 -12.74 5.64 -27.29
N VAL A 151 -12.29 6.05 -28.48
CA VAL A 151 -11.16 5.40 -29.16
C VAL A 151 -9.87 5.56 -28.36
N ALA A 152 -9.61 6.75 -27.82
CA ALA A 152 -8.47 7.00 -26.95
C ALA A 152 -8.52 6.14 -25.67
N ARG A 153 -9.70 6.01 -25.05
CA ARG A 153 -9.90 5.16 -23.87
C ARG A 153 -9.66 3.69 -24.17
N ASN A 154 -10.17 3.20 -25.30
CA ASN A 154 -9.98 1.81 -25.73
C ASN A 154 -8.50 1.51 -25.99
N ASP A 155 -7.75 2.44 -26.58
CA ASP A 155 -6.30 2.32 -26.78
C ASP A 155 -5.56 2.21 -25.43
N ILE A 156 -5.89 3.07 -24.47
CA ILE A 156 -5.32 3.01 -23.10
C ILE A 156 -5.62 1.65 -22.47
N TYR A 157 -6.86 1.15 -22.54
CA TYR A 157 -7.24 -0.14 -21.98
C TYR A 157 -6.53 -1.31 -22.66
N ALA A 158 -6.37 -1.27 -23.99
CA ALA A 158 -5.63 -2.28 -24.72
C ALA A 158 -4.17 -2.35 -24.24
N LYS A 159 -3.50 -1.20 -24.09
CA LYS A 159 -2.11 -1.14 -23.59
C LYS A 159 -1.98 -1.74 -22.18
N VAL A 160 -2.90 -1.42 -21.27
CA VAL A 160 -2.93 -2.00 -19.92
C VAL A 160 -3.14 -3.52 -19.96
N LEU A 161 -4.05 -4.00 -20.79
CA LEU A 161 -4.31 -5.43 -20.95
C LEU A 161 -3.07 -6.17 -21.48
N PHE A 162 -2.44 -5.65 -22.53
CA PHE A 162 -1.21 -6.23 -23.08
C PHE A 162 -0.07 -6.22 -22.07
N HIS A 163 0.08 -5.13 -21.29
CA HIS A 163 1.06 -5.07 -20.20
C HIS A 163 0.87 -6.20 -19.19
N ASN A 164 -0.38 -6.45 -18.77
CA ASN A 164 -0.70 -7.51 -17.84
C ASN A 164 -0.42 -8.91 -18.42
N ILE A 165 -0.78 -9.15 -19.68
CA ILE A 165 -0.49 -10.42 -20.37
C ILE A 165 1.01 -10.68 -20.45
N VAL A 166 1.80 -9.67 -20.87
CA VAL A 166 3.26 -9.77 -20.92
C VAL A 166 3.85 -10.00 -19.52
N GLY A 167 3.28 -9.36 -18.49
CA GLY A 167 3.67 -9.56 -17.10
C GLY A 167 3.48 -11.01 -16.63
N VAL A 168 2.33 -11.64 -16.98
CA VAL A 168 2.06 -13.05 -16.68
C VAL A 168 3.05 -13.97 -17.40
N LEU A 169 3.28 -13.74 -18.70
CA LEU A 169 4.24 -14.53 -19.48
C LEU A 169 5.67 -14.42 -18.93
N ARG A 170 6.11 -13.20 -18.59
CA ARG A 170 7.42 -12.95 -18.00
C ARG A 170 7.59 -13.66 -16.66
N LYS A 171 6.54 -13.67 -15.83
CA LYS A 171 6.56 -14.37 -14.54
C LYS A 171 6.77 -15.87 -14.74
N GLU A 172 6.07 -16.47 -15.70
CA GLU A 172 6.22 -17.90 -16.01
C GLU A 172 7.63 -18.24 -16.51
N ILE A 173 8.16 -17.41 -17.42
CA ILE A 173 9.52 -17.57 -17.93
C ILE A 173 10.56 -17.45 -16.82
N ASN A 174 10.43 -16.46 -15.94
CA ASN A 174 11.36 -16.29 -14.82
C ASN A 174 11.33 -17.49 -13.86
N HIS A 175 10.14 -18.02 -13.55
CA HIS A 175 9.98 -19.20 -12.70
C HIS A 175 10.68 -20.43 -13.29
N GLU A 176 10.57 -20.62 -14.61
CA GLU A 176 11.26 -21.70 -15.32
C GLU A 176 12.79 -21.52 -15.31
N LEU A 177 13.29 -20.29 -15.43
CA LEU A 177 14.72 -19.99 -15.35
C LEU A 177 15.30 -20.26 -13.94
N GLU A 178 14.56 -19.90 -12.89
CA GLU A 178 14.95 -20.13 -11.49
C GLU A 178 15.05 -21.63 -11.18
N LYS A 179 14.09 -22.44 -11.66
CA LYS A 179 14.15 -23.91 -11.55
C LYS A 179 15.39 -24.50 -12.20
N ARG A 180 15.70 -24.08 -13.43
CA ARG A 180 16.88 -24.58 -14.16
C ARG A 180 18.20 -24.20 -13.46
N GLN A 181 18.27 -23.02 -12.85
CA GLN A 181 19.45 -22.62 -12.08
C GLN A 181 19.61 -23.41 -10.79
N THR A 182 18.52 -23.68 -10.07
CA THR A 182 18.55 -24.49 -8.85
C THR A 182 18.93 -25.94 -9.13
N GLU A 183 18.40 -26.54 -10.21
CA GLU A 183 18.79 -27.88 -10.66
C GLU A 183 20.28 -27.95 -11.03
N LYS A 184 20.82 -26.92 -11.70
CA LYS A 184 22.22 -26.84 -12.08
C LYS A 184 23.16 -26.63 -10.89
N ASN A 185 22.71 -25.98 -9.82
CA ASN A 185 23.50 -25.76 -8.60
C ASN A 185 23.49 -26.97 -7.65
N MET A 186 22.59 -27.93 -7.85
CA MET A 186 22.52 -29.19 -7.07
C MET A 186 23.23 -30.37 -7.76
N SER A 187 23.77 -30.18 -8.97
CA SER A 187 24.52 -31.18 -9.75
C SER A 187 26.00 -30.84 -9.71
#